data_AF-A0A7W5E4Q7-F1
#
_entry.id   AF-A0A7W5E4Q7-F1
#
_cell.length_a   1.000
_cell.length_b   1.000
_cell.length_c   1.000
_cell.angle_alpha   90.00
_cell.angle_beta   90.00
_cell.angle_gamma   90.00
#
_symmetry.space_group_name_H-M   'P 1'
#
loop_
_entity.id
_entity.type
_entity.pdbx_description
1 polymer ?
#
loop_
_entity_poly.entity_id
_entity_poly.type
_entity_poly.pdbx_seq_one_letter_code
_entity_poly.pdbx_strand_id
1 'polypeptide(L)'
;MTKNPYDSPLFASVSNNSALVNAPRSTKRPVGVSVLAVLHLLGGLVLFGVQFLMFARLDSMEESLRAMGIPPVLVIVGVMFLSVLTIASGIGMWMGTRWGWWLAAFYYVYGVLRNASALYTVVSMADQLEGTARGPEFYMIKHSVRIVIQSLLLMYFFKGNVLDYFDLSTLKKGKALGILVGICGTIGAALTALTMIFG
;
A
#
# COMPACT_ATOMS: atom_id res chain seq x y z
N MET A 1 60.19 1.59 -41.84
CA MET A 1 59.16 1.61 -40.77
C MET A 1 59.34 0.36 -39.92
N THR A 2 59.96 0.49 -38.75
CA THR A 2 60.23 -0.62 -37.83
C THR A 2 59.00 -0.87 -36.97
N LYS A 3 58.38 -2.06 -37.09
CA LYS A 3 57.29 -2.47 -36.21
C LYS A 3 57.80 -2.60 -34.77
N ASN A 4 57.10 -1.98 -33.84
CA ASN A 4 57.41 -2.02 -32.42
C ASN A 4 57.20 -3.46 -31.90
N PRO A 5 58.24 -4.13 -31.34
CA PRO A 5 58.14 -5.50 -30.85
C PRO A 5 57.35 -5.65 -29.55
N TYR A 6 56.86 -4.55 -28.96
CA TYR A 6 56.09 -4.55 -27.71
C TYR A 6 54.57 -4.47 -27.90
N ASP A 7 54.05 -4.47 -29.13
CA ASP A 7 52.60 -4.55 -29.39
C ASP A 7 52.08 -5.97 -29.10
N SER A 8 51.91 -6.29 -27.82
CA SER A 8 51.34 -7.56 -27.37
C SER A 8 49.81 -7.53 -27.50
N PRO A 9 49.18 -8.50 -28.18
CA PRO A 9 47.71 -8.56 -28.35
C PRO A 9 46.94 -8.90 -27.06
N LEU A 10 47.63 -9.07 -25.92
CA LEU A 10 47.06 -9.59 -24.67
C LEU A 10 46.13 -8.63 -23.92
N PHE A 11 46.19 -7.31 -24.20
CA PHE A 11 45.36 -6.32 -23.50
C PHE A 11 44.13 -5.84 -24.28
N ALA A 12 43.99 -6.22 -25.56
CA ALA A 12 42.86 -5.75 -26.38
C ALA A 12 41.54 -6.49 -26.10
N SER A 13 41.57 -7.68 -25.47
CA SER A 13 40.39 -8.53 -25.29
C SER A 13 39.74 -8.44 -23.90
N VAL A 14 40.34 -7.76 -22.93
CA VAL A 14 39.84 -7.73 -21.53
C VAL A 14 38.84 -6.59 -21.27
N SER A 15 38.77 -5.56 -22.12
CA SER A 15 37.94 -4.37 -21.83
C SER A 15 36.47 -4.45 -22.28
N ASN A 16 36.10 -5.41 -23.14
CA ASN A 16 34.76 -5.43 -23.74
C ASN A 16 33.69 -6.19 -22.95
N ASN A 17 34.06 -7.04 -21.99
CA ASN A 17 33.08 -7.80 -21.19
C ASN A 17 32.59 -7.06 -19.94
N SER A 18 33.34 -6.10 -19.41
CA SER A 18 32.96 -5.31 -18.22
C SER A 18 31.93 -4.22 -18.51
N ALA A 19 31.81 -3.79 -19.77
CA ALA A 19 30.83 -2.78 -20.19
C ALA A 19 29.40 -3.35 -20.36
N LEU A 20 29.27 -4.62 -20.74
CA LEU A 20 27.96 -5.28 -20.89
C LEU A 20 27.36 -5.77 -19.57
N VAL A 21 28.19 -6.00 -18.55
CA VAL A 21 27.74 -6.45 -17.21
C VAL A 21 27.18 -5.29 -16.37
N ASN A 22 27.52 -4.03 -16.71
CA ASN A 22 27.16 -2.85 -15.93
C ASN A 22 26.21 -1.88 -16.66
N ALA A 23 25.60 -2.28 -17.79
CA ALA A 23 24.54 -1.47 -18.37
C ALA A 23 23.42 -1.31 -17.33
N PRO A 24 23.05 -0.08 -16.91
CA PRO A 24 21.93 0.12 -16.01
C PRO A 24 20.71 -0.53 -16.67
N ARG A 25 20.11 -1.53 -16.01
CA ARG A 25 18.82 -2.04 -16.47
C ARG A 25 17.83 -0.90 -16.31
N SER A 26 17.63 -0.11 -17.36
CA SER A 26 16.50 0.79 -17.49
C SER A 26 15.25 -0.07 -17.58
N THR A 27 14.78 -0.59 -16.45
CA THR A 27 13.51 -1.31 -16.35
C THR A 27 12.41 -0.31 -16.65
N LYS A 28 11.92 -0.36 -17.89
CA LYS A 28 10.77 0.42 -18.34
C LYS A 28 9.66 0.28 -17.30
N ARG A 29 9.21 1.42 -16.74
CA ARG A 29 8.15 1.45 -15.73
C ARG A 29 6.92 0.69 -16.23
N PRO A 30 6.41 -0.32 -15.49
CA PRO A 30 5.22 -1.04 -15.87
C PRO A 30 4.01 -0.10 -15.93
N VAL A 31 3.19 -0.23 -16.97
CA VAL A 31 2.01 0.64 -17.17
C VAL A 31 1.08 0.62 -15.96
N GLY A 32 0.86 -0.56 -15.37
CA GLY A 32 0.02 -0.70 -14.18
C GLY A 32 0.57 0.06 -12.96
N VAL A 33 1.89 0.14 -12.78
CA VAL A 33 2.50 0.95 -11.70
C VAL A 33 2.25 2.43 -11.93
N SER A 34 2.34 2.92 -13.18
CA SER A 34 2.01 4.31 -13.51
C SER A 34 0.55 4.65 -13.19
N VAL A 35 -0.38 3.76 -13.57
CA VAL A 35 -1.82 3.94 -13.30
C VAL A 35 -2.06 3.95 -11.78
N LEU A 36 -1.48 3.01 -11.05
CA LEU A 36 -1.64 2.92 -9.59
C LEU A 36 -1.02 4.10 -8.86
N ALA A 37 0.11 4.61 -9.33
CA ALA A 37 0.72 5.82 -8.79
C ALA A 37 -0.23 7.03 -8.89
N VAL A 38 -0.84 7.25 -10.07
CA VAL A 38 -1.83 8.32 -10.26
C VAL A 38 -3.06 8.09 -9.37
N LEU A 39 -3.58 6.86 -9.31
CA LEU A 39 -4.72 6.54 -8.47
C LEU A 39 -4.43 6.77 -6.98
N HIS A 40 -3.22 6.47 -6.51
CA HIS A 40 -2.79 6.72 -5.14
C HIS A 40 -2.65 8.20 -4.84
N LEU A 41 -2.10 8.99 -5.76
CA LEU A 41 -2.01 10.44 -5.61
C LEU A 41 -3.41 11.07 -5.56
N LEU A 42 -4.28 10.76 -6.52
CA LEU A 42 -5.63 11.30 -6.56
C LEU A 42 -6.46 10.83 -5.36
N GLY A 43 -6.43 9.54 -5.05
CA GLY A 43 -7.16 8.97 -3.92
C GLY A 43 -6.67 9.53 -2.59
N GLY A 44 -5.35 9.71 -2.43
CA GLY A 44 -4.76 10.31 -1.25
C GLY A 44 -5.09 11.79 -1.09
N LEU A 45 -5.11 12.56 -2.17
CA LEU A 45 -5.57 13.95 -2.16
C LEU A 45 -7.06 14.06 -1.81
N VAL A 46 -7.90 13.16 -2.33
CA VAL A 46 -9.33 13.10 -1.97
C VAL A 46 -9.49 12.76 -0.48
N LEU A 47 -8.76 11.75 0.02
CA LEU A 47 -8.74 11.39 1.45
C LEU A 47 -8.29 12.56 2.33
N PHE A 48 -7.27 13.29 1.89
CA PHE A 48 -6.81 14.50 2.56
C PHE A 48 -7.88 15.60 2.55
N GLY A 49 -8.61 15.77 1.45
CA GLY A 49 -9.76 16.68 1.36
C GLY A 49 -10.89 16.30 2.32
N VAL A 50 -11.19 15.01 2.44
CA VAL A 50 -12.19 14.48 3.39
C VAL A 50 -11.84 14.84 4.84
N GLN A 51 -10.55 15.02 5.15
CA GLN A 51 -10.11 15.44 6.48
C GLN A 51 -10.72 16.79 6.90
N PHE A 52 -10.83 17.75 5.99
CA PHE A 52 -11.45 19.05 6.28
C PHE A 52 -12.94 18.91 6.58
N LEU A 53 -13.64 18.02 5.86
CA LEU A 53 -15.05 17.72 6.13
C LEU A 53 -15.24 17.05 7.49
N MET A 54 -14.35 16.13 7.86
CA MET A 54 -14.38 15.49 9.18
C MET A 54 -14.17 16.52 10.30
N PHE A 55 -13.22 17.44 10.15
CA PHE A 55 -13.03 18.52 11.13
C PHE A 55 -14.24 19.46 11.20
N ALA A 56 -14.83 19.83 10.06
CA ALA A 56 -16.02 20.68 10.01
C ALA A 56 -17.30 20.01 10.57
N ARG A 57 -17.27 18.68 10.77
CA ARG A 57 -18.40 17.88 11.26
C ARG A 57 -18.08 17.13 12.54
N LEU A 58 -16.98 17.49 13.23
CA LEU A 58 -16.48 16.73 14.37
C LEU A 58 -17.54 16.59 15.47
N ASP A 59 -18.20 17.69 15.85
CA ASP A 59 -19.22 17.70 16.90
C ASP A 59 -20.37 16.74 16.61
N SER A 60 -20.79 16.65 15.33
CA SER A 60 -21.87 15.75 14.92
C SER A 60 -21.47 14.27 14.88
N MET A 61 -20.19 13.98 14.71
CA MET A 61 -19.66 12.62 14.66
C MET A 61 -19.23 12.12 16.05
N GLU A 62 -18.85 13.03 16.93
CA GLU A 62 -18.27 12.73 18.23
C GLU A 62 -19.20 11.87 19.10
N GLU A 63 -20.49 12.24 19.20
CA GLU A 63 -21.46 11.48 19.99
C GLU A 63 -21.61 10.04 19.49
N SER A 64 -21.73 9.87 18.17
CA SER A 64 -21.87 8.54 17.55
C SER A 64 -20.61 7.69 17.72
N LEU A 65 -19.43 8.30 17.57
CA LEU A 65 -18.14 7.62 17.72
C LEU A 65 -17.89 7.19 19.17
N ARG A 66 -18.16 8.09 20.13
CA ARG A 66 -18.06 7.78 21.56
C ARG A 66 -19.05 6.70 21.99
N ALA A 67 -20.28 6.71 21.47
CA ALA A 67 -21.26 5.66 21.73
C ALA A 67 -20.80 4.27 21.25
N MET A 68 -19.96 4.21 20.22
CA MET A 68 -19.31 2.98 19.74
C MET A 68 -18.00 2.65 20.47
N GLY A 69 -17.60 3.43 21.49
CA GLY A 69 -16.32 3.28 22.19
C GLY A 69 -15.10 3.64 21.33
N ILE A 70 -15.29 4.43 20.27
CA ILE A 70 -14.23 4.84 19.36
C ILE A 70 -13.85 6.30 19.64
N PRO A 71 -12.64 6.57 20.15
CA PRO A 71 -12.16 7.95 20.29
C PRO A 71 -12.12 8.68 18.93
N PRO A 72 -12.79 9.83 18.76
CA PRO A 72 -12.83 10.55 17.48
C PRO A 72 -11.44 10.92 16.95
N VAL A 73 -10.51 11.23 17.87
CA VAL A 73 -9.11 11.54 17.56
C VAL A 73 -8.43 10.39 16.83
N LEU A 74 -8.70 9.12 17.19
CA LEU A 74 -8.10 7.97 16.52
C LEU A 74 -8.58 7.85 15.07
N VAL A 75 -9.85 8.18 14.81
CA VAL A 75 -10.40 8.17 13.44
C VAL A 75 -9.74 9.26 12.59
N ILE A 76 -9.64 10.48 13.13
CA ILE A 76 -8.99 11.62 12.47
C ILE A 76 -7.54 11.30 12.14
N VAL A 77 -6.76 10.85 13.13
CA VAL A 77 -5.34 10.52 12.96
C VAL A 77 -5.17 9.35 11.99
N GLY A 78 -6.04 8.33 12.07
CA GLY A 78 -6.01 7.19 11.17
C GLY A 78 -6.28 7.56 9.71
N VAL A 79 -7.28 8.43 9.46
CA VAL A 79 -7.59 8.90 8.09
C VAL A 79 -6.44 9.76 7.56
N MET A 80 -5.89 10.67 8.37
CA MET A 80 -4.73 11.48 8.01
C MET A 80 -3.48 10.64 7.70
N PHE A 81 -3.21 9.63 8.52
CA PHE A 81 -2.14 8.67 8.26
C PHE A 81 -2.32 7.97 6.92
N LEU A 82 -3.54 7.51 6.60
CA LEU A 82 -3.83 6.87 5.32
C LEU A 82 -3.72 7.83 4.13
N SER A 83 -4.09 9.10 4.27
CA SER A 83 -3.90 10.08 3.20
C SER A 83 -2.42 10.32 2.92
N VAL A 84 -1.61 10.50 3.95
CA VAL A 84 -0.15 10.70 3.79
C VAL A 84 0.49 9.44 3.19
N LEU A 85 0.13 8.26 3.69
CA LEU A 85 0.61 6.97 3.18
C LEU A 85 0.28 6.77 1.70
N THR A 86 -0.95 7.10 1.28
CA THR A 86 -1.38 6.94 -0.12
C THR A 86 -0.66 7.92 -1.03
N ILE A 87 -0.51 9.19 -0.63
CA ILE A 87 0.27 10.17 -1.41
C ILE A 87 1.74 9.73 -1.50
N ALA A 88 2.35 9.41 -0.37
CA ALA A 88 3.75 8.98 -0.32
C ALA A 88 3.99 7.74 -1.18
N SER A 89 3.15 6.71 -1.06
CA SER A 89 3.26 5.52 -1.90
C SER A 89 3.07 5.83 -3.39
N GLY A 90 2.17 6.76 -3.75
CA GLY A 90 2.02 7.26 -5.13
C GLY A 90 3.31 7.88 -5.68
N ILE A 91 3.95 8.75 -4.90
CA ILE A 91 5.25 9.37 -5.25
C ILE A 91 6.32 8.29 -5.37
N GLY A 92 6.44 7.40 -4.38
CA GLY A 92 7.43 6.34 -4.37
C GLY A 92 7.28 5.35 -5.52
N MET A 93 6.03 5.04 -5.90
CA MET A 93 5.71 4.26 -7.11
C MET A 93 6.12 4.97 -8.39
N TRP A 94 5.88 6.29 -8.49
CA TRP A 94 6.24 7.06 -9.66
C TRP A 94 7.76 7.09 -9.90
N MET A 95 8.53 7.13 -8.79
CA MET A 95 9.98 7.15 -8.77
C MET A 95 10.63 5.76 -8.85
N GLY A 96 9.87 4.66 -8.72
CA GLY A 96 10.43 3.30 -8.74
C GLY A 96 11.26 2.95 -7.51
N THR A 97 10.94 3.55 -6.37
CA THR A 97 11.72 3.36 -5.14
C THR A 97 11.28 2.14 -4.34
N ARG A 98 12.23 1.44 -3.70
CA ARG A 98 11.93 0.30 -2.81
C ARG A 98 10.92 0.64 -1.72
N TRP A 99 11.03 1.83 -1.11
CA TRP A 99 10.09 2.27 -0.07
C TRP A 99 8.68 2.49 -0.62
N GLY A 100 8.55 3.00 -1.85
CA GLY A 100 7.27 3.15 -2.54
C GLY A 100 6.53 1.82 -2.69
N TRP A 101 7.27 0.74 -3.00
CA TRP A 101 6.70 -0.61 -3.05
C TRP A 101 6.18 -1.05 -1.69
N TRP A 102 6.97 -0.88 -0.62
CA TRP A 102 6.58 -1.28 0.73
C TRP A 102 5.35 -0.54 1.23
N LEU A 103 5.27 0.78 1.01
CA LEU A 103 4.11 1.57 1.43
C LEU A 103 2.84 1.20 0.66
N ALA A 104 2.93 0.99 -0.66
CA ALA A 104 1.79 0.57 -1.46
C ALA A 104 1.33 -0.85 -1.10
N ALA A 105 2.26 -1.79 -0.94
CA ALA A 105 1.95 -3.15 -0.53
C ALA A 105 1.32 -3.19 0.87
N PHE A 106 1.84 -2.40 1.82
CA PHE A 106 1.23 -2.21 3.13
C PHE A 106 -0.19 -1.66 3.02
N TYR A 107 -0.41 -0.63 2.20
CA TYR A 107 -1.74 -0.05 1.98
C TYR A 107 -2.74 -1.09 1.47
N TYR A 108 -2.36 -1.98 0.56
CA TYR A 108 -3.25 -3.04 0.08
C TYR A 108 -3.51 -4.12 1.11
N VAL A 109 -2.49 -4.59 1.84
CA VAL A 109 -2.66 -5.58 2.92
C VAL A 109 -3.56 -5.03 4.02
N TYR A 110 -3.28 -3.81 4.49
CA TYR A 110 -4.13 -3.10 5.44
C TYR A 110 -5.56 -2.95 4.88
N GLY A 111 -5.69 -2.60 3.60
CA GLY A 111 -6.97 -2.52 2.91
C GLY A 111 -7.77 -3.83 2.96
N VAL A 112 -7.13 -4.97 2.72
CA VAL A 112 -7.75 -6.29 2.83
C VAL A 112 -8.22 -6.55 4.26
N LEU A 113 -7.32 -6.42 5.25
CA LEU A 113 -7.62 -6.72 6.65
C LEU A 113 -8.71 -5.79 7.23
N ARG A 114 -8.66 -4.49 6.89
CA ARG A 114 -9.68 -3.52 7.29
C ARG A 114 -11.05 -3.87 6.71
N ASN A 115 -11.13 -4.26 5.44
CA ASN A 115 -12.41 -4.63 4.84
C ASN A 115 -12.90 -6.00 5.33
N ALA A 116 -12.01 -6.94 5.66
CA ALA A 116 -12.39 -8.20 6.30
C ALA A 116 -12.96 -7.96 7.70
N SER A 117 -12.35 -7.07 8.49
CA SER A 117 -12.85 -6.66 9.81
C SER A 117 -14.22 -5.97 9.70
N ALA A 118 -14.40 -5.10 8.71
CA ALA A 118 -15.69 -4.47 8.44
C ALA A 118 -16.77 -5.49 8.01
N LEU A 119 -16.39 -6.49 7.20
CA LEU A 119 -17.31 -7.57 6.81
C LEU A 119 -17.75 -8.39 8.02
N TYR A 120 -16.80 -8.75 8.91
CA TYR A 120 -17.10 -9.40 10.17
C TYR A 120 -18.07 -8.57 11.02
N THR A 121 -17.83 -7.26 11.12
CA THR A 121 -18.70 -6.33 11.86
C THR A 121 -20.13 -6.33 11.30
N VAL A 122 -20.28 -6.23 9.98
CA VAL A 122 -21.58 -6.26 9.29
C VAL A 122 -22.34 -7.56 9.60
N VAL A 123 -21.64 -8.70 9.58
CA VAL A 123 -22.26 -10.00 9.92
C VAL A 123 -22.64 -10.06 11.40
N SER A 124 -21.78 -9.60 12.30
CA SER A 124 -22.03 -9.63 13.75
C SER A 124 -23.13 -8.66 14.22
N MET A 125 -23.43 -7.64 13.43
CA MET A 125 -24.39 -6.57 13.75
C MET A 125 -25.51 -6.50 12.70
N ALA A 126 -25.78 -7.59 11.98
CA ALA A 126 -26.73 -7.62 10.87
C ALA A 126 -28.13 -7.12 11.29
N ASP A 127 -28.63 -7.60 12.42
CA ASP A 127 -29.94 -7.22 12.98
C ASP A 127 -30.06 -5.71 13.26
N GLN A 128 -28.96 -5.06 13.65
CA GLN A 128 -28.93 -3.61 13.89
C GLN A 128 -28.88 -2.80 12.59
N LEU A 129 -28.42 -3.42 11.50
CA LEU A 129 -28.27 -2.78 10.19
C LEU A 129 -29.55 -2.86 9.33
N GLU A 130 -30.47 -3.79 9.62
CA GLU A 130 -31.74 -3.93 8.89
C GLU A 130 -32.61 -2.66 8.92
N GLY A 131 -32.49 -1.85 9.98
CA GLY A 131 -33.21 -0.58 10.11
C GLY A 131 -32.54 0.63 9.45
N THR A 132 -31.38 0.47 8.79
CA THR A 132 -30.64 1.58 8.19
C THR A 132 -31.04 1.83 6.73
N ALA A 133 -30.66 3.00 6.18
CA ALA A 133 -30.99 3.38 4.80
C ALA A 133 -30.49 2.41 3.72
N ARG A 134 -29.56 1.51 4.05
CA ARG A 134 -29.08 0.43 3.18
C ARG A 134 -28.93 -0.84 3.99
N GLY A 135 -29.57 -1.94 3.58
CA GLY A 135 -29.50 -3.22 4.30
C GLY A 135 -28.09 -3.84 4.36
N PRO A 136 -27.89 -4.86 5.22
CA PRO A 136 -26.58 -5.50 5.45
C PRO A 136 -25.97 -6.10 4.17
N GLU A 137 -26.78 -6.65 3.27
CA GLU A 137 -26.41 -7.14 1.93
C GLU A 137 -25.54 -6.16 1.14
N PHE A 138 -25.92 -4.88 1.13
CA PHE A 138 -25.18 -3.83 0.43
C PHE A 138 -23.76 -3.68 0.98
N TYR A 139 -23.62 -3.68 2.31
CA TYR A 139 -22.33 -3.54 2.95
C TYR A 139 -21.47 -4.80 2.78
N MET A 140 -22.06 -5.99 2.80
CA MET A 140 -21.35 -7.24 2.53
C MET A 140 -20.75 -7.24 1.13
N ILE A 141 -21.54 -6.92 0.10
CA ILE A 141 -21.07 -6.83 -1.28
C ILE A 141 -19.96 -5.77 -1.40
N LYS A 142 -20.17 -4.58 -0.81
CA LYS A 142 -19.19 -3.48 -0.84
C LYS A 142 -17.83 -3.92 -0.28
N HIS A 143 -17.81 -4.58 0.87
CA HIS A 143 -16.57 -4.99 1.52
C HIS A 143 -15.92 -6.18 0.83
N SER A 144 -16.69 -7.16 0.37
CA SER A 144 -16.19 -8.31 -0.40
C SER A 144 -15.54 -7.91 -1.72
N VAL A 145 -16.17 -7.03 -2.51
CA VAL A 145 -15.59 -6.51 -3.76
C VAL A 145 -14.28 -5.78 -3.50
N ARG A 146 -14.21 -4.97 -2.42
CA ARG A 146 -12.97 -4.27 -2.03
C ARG A 146 -11.86 -5.24 -1.64
N ILE A 147 -12.16 -6.31 -0.92
CA ILE A 147 -11.17 -7.35 -0.56
C ILE A 147 -10.59 -7.98 -1.83
N VAL A 148 -11.45 -8.36 -2.78
CA VAL A 148 -11.02 -8.96 -4.05
C VAL A 148 -10.11 -8.00 -4.81
N ILE A 149 -10.54 -6.74 -5.01
CA ILE A 149 -9.75 -5.73 -5.74
C ILE A 149 -8.38 -5.52 -5.07
N GLN A 150 -8.33 -5.30 -3.76
CA GLN A 150 -7.07 -5.06 -3.05
C GLN A 150 -6.15 -6.29 -3.09
N SER A 151 -6.72 -7.50 -3.05
CA SER A 151 -5.95 -8.74 -3.16
C SER A 151 -5.34 -8.91 -4.56
N LEU A 152 -6.11 -8.59 -5.62
CA LEU A 152 -5.62 -8.61 -7.00
C LEU A 152 -4.49 -7.58 -7.21
N LEU A 153 -4.63 -6.37 -6.66
CA LEU A 153 -3.59 -5.33 -6.72
C LEU A 153 -2.33 -5.73 -5.95
N LEU A 154 -2.48 -6.33 -4.77
CA LEU A 154 -1.36 -6.88 -4.02
C LEU A 154 -0.65 -7.98 -4.82
N MET A 155 -1.38 -8.91 -5.42
CA MET A 155 -0.79 -9.96 -6.28
C MET A 155 -0.07 -9.36 -7.49
N TYR A 156 -0.59 -8.28 -8.08
CA TYR A 156 0.09 -7.55 -9.14
C TYR A 156 1.46 -7.00 -8.68
N PHE A 157 1.56 -6.47 -7.46
CA PHE A 157 2.81 -5.98 -6.88
C PHE A 157 3.91 -7.03 -6.73
N PHE A 158 3.53 -8.31 -6.69
CA PHE A 158 4.45 -9.44 -6.62
C PHE A 158 4.81 -10.04 -7.98
N LYS A 159 4.36 -9.45 -9.11
CA LYS A 159 4.81 -9.86 -10.45
C LYS A 159 6.29 -9.50 -10.67
N GLY A 160 7.01 -10.35 -11.40
CA GLY A 160 8.45 -10.20 -11.63
C GLY A 160 8.82 -8.84 -12.21
N ASN A 161 8.15 -8.42 -13.29
CA ASN A 161 8.37 -7.13 -13.93
C ASN A 161 8.10 -5.91 -13.03
N VAL A 162 7.22 -6.05 -12.03
CA VAL A 162 6.97 -4.99 -11.04
C VAL A 162 8.08 -4.98 -10.00
N LEU A 163 8.45 -6.15 -9.46
CA LEU A 163 9.56 -6.27 -8.52
C LEU A 163 10.88 -5.80 -9.12
N ASP A 164 11.14 -6.09 -10.39
CA ASP A 164 12.32 -5.63 -11.12
C ASP A 164 12.38 -4.10 -11.18
N TYR A 165 11.24 -3.45 -11.46
CA TYR A 165 11.15 -1.98 -11.50
C TYR A 165 11.48 -1.31 -10.15
N PHE A 166 11.15 -1.98 -9.04
CA PHE A 166 11.45 -1.49 -7.70
C PHE A 166 12.79 -2.00 -7.15
N ASP A 167 13.59 -2.71 -7.94
CA ASP A 167 14.84 -3.34 -7.52
C ASP A 167 14.65 -4.30 -6.33
N LEU A 168 13.62 -5.16 -6.43
CA LEU A 168 13.19 -6.15 -5.45
C LEU A 168 13.06 -7.56 -6.07
N SER A 169 13.75 -7.83 -7.18
CA SER A 169 13.68 -9.10 -7.91
C SER A 169 14.07 -10.33 -7.08
N THR A 170 14.94 -10.14 -6.08
CA THR A 170 15.41 -11.19 -5.16
C THR A 170 14.54 -11.34 -3.90
N LEU A 171 13.46 -10.55 -3.78
CA LEU A 171 12.59 -10.54 -2.61
C LEU A 171 11.81 -11.86 -2.49
N LYS A 172 11.98 -12.54 -1.35
CA LYS A 172 11.17 -13.72 -0.99
C LYS A 172 9.72 -13.29 -0.70
N LYS A 173 8.82 -13.53 -1.65
CA LYS A 173 7.41 -13.08 -1.62
C LYS A 173 6.67 -13.43 -0.32
N GLY A 174 6.78 -14.69 0.13
CA GLY A 174 6.14 -15.15 1.37
C GLY A 174 6.65 -14.43 2.63
N LYS A 175 7.96 -14.15 2.70
CA LYS A 175 8.55 -13.37 3.80
C LYS A 175 8.04 -11.93 3.80
N ALA A 176 7.98 -11.29 2.62
CA ALA A 176 7.47 -9.93 2.50
C ALA A 176 5.98 -9.85 2.91
N LEU A 177 5.15 -10.79 2.47
CA LEU A 177 3.75 -10.86 2.87
C LEU A 177 3.61 -11.06 4.40
N GLY A 178 4.40 -11.98 4.98
CA GLY A 178 4.42 -12.20 6.43
C GLY A 178 4.80 -10.94 7.23
N ILE A 179 5.79 -10.18 6.75
CA ILE A 179 6.16 -8.88 7.35
C ILE A 179 4.98 -7.90 7.30
N LEU A 180 4.33 -7.75 6.14
CA LEU A 180 3.22 -6.82 5.96
C LEU A 180 2.02 -7.17 6.85
N VAL A 181 1.66 -8.45 6.92
CA VAL A 181 0.59 -8.95 7.79
C VAL A 181 0.96 -8.76 9.26
N GLY A 182 2.21 -9.06 9.64
CA GLY A 182 2.71 -8.84 11.00
C GLY A 182 2.64 -7.37 11.45
N ILE A 183 3.03 -6.44 10.58
CA ILE A 183 2.91 -4.99 10.85
C ILE A 183 1.44 -4.61 11.05
N CYS A 184 0.54 -5.04 10.15
CA CYS A 184 -0.88 -4.74 10.28
C CYS A 184 -1.49 -5.32 11.57
N GLY A 185 -1.14 -6.56 11.91
CA GLY A 185 -1.59 -7.21 13.14
C GLY A 185 -1.10 -6.49 14.39
N THR A 186 0.17 -6.04 14.38
CA THR A 186 0.75 -5.26 15.49
C THR A 186 0.03 -3.93 15.68
N ILE A 187 -0.24 -3.20 14.59
CA ILE A 187 -1.01 -1.95 14.62
C ILE A 187 -2.42 -2.21 15.15
N GLY A 188 -3.10 -3.26 14.67
CA GLY A 188 -4.43 -3.64 15.14
C GLY A 188 -4.47 -3.92 16.64
N ALA A 189 -3.54 -4.76 17.13
CA ALA A 189 -3.43 -5.08 18.54
C ALA A 189 -3.13 -3.84 19.41
N ALA A 190 -2.25 -2.95 18.95
CA ALA A 190 -1.94 -1.70 19.65
C ALA A 190 -3.17 -0.79 19.75
N LEU A 191 -3.94 -0.65 18.67
CA LEU A 191 -5.18 0.14 18.67
C LEU A 191 -6.23 -0.46 19.61
N THR A 192 -6.40 -1.78 19.60
CA THR A 192 -7.31 -2.47 20.53
C THR A 192 -6.89 -2.26 21.99
N ALA A 193 -5.60 -2.36 22.30
CA ALA A 193 -5.09 -2.10 23.65
C ALA A 193 -5.33 -0.65 24.07
N LEU A 194 -5.11 0.32 23.18
CA LEU A 194 -5.40 1.74 23.45
C LEU A 194 -6.88 1.97 23.73
N THR A 195 -7.79 1.36 22.97
CA THR A 195 -9.23 1.47 23.24
C THR A 195 -9.64 0.84 24.57
N MET A 196 -8.96 -0.21 25.03
CA MET A 196 -9.24 -0.80 26.35
C MET A 196 -8.75 0.05 27.53
N ILE A 197 -7.73 0.89 27.31
CA ILE A 197 -7.14 1.75 28.35
C ILE A 197 -7.88 3.09 28.44
N PHE A 198 -8.30 3.64 27.30
CA PHE A 198 -8.84 5.00 27.18
C PHE A 198 -10.30 5.09 26.77
N GLY A 199 -10.94 3.97 26.41
CA GLY A 199 -12.37 3.87 26.07
C GLY A 199 -13.19 3.45 27.29
#